data_AF-A0A260AEG9-F1
#
_entry.id   AF-A0A260AEG9-F1
#
_cell.length_a   1.000
_cell.length_b   1.000
_cell.length_c   1.000
_cell.angle_alpha   90.00
_cell.angle_beta   90.00
_cell.angle_gamma   90.00
#
_symmetry.space_group_name_H-M   'P 1'
#
loop_
_entity.id
_entity.type
_entity.pdbx_description
1 polymer ?
#
loop_
_entity_poly.entity_id
_entity_poly.type
_entity_poly.pdbx_seq_one_letter_code
_entity_poly.pdbx_strand_id
1 'polypeptide(L)'
;MPNNEFGDFQTPIELARALVNTLPRRKWTRVLEPTCGVGNFLSVMARSHPEAERVGIEVQPEYASSASQFGRIITASIFDFDLARDVDWTSEPGPTLVIGNPPWVTNSQLSVLDSANRPTRANTKNARGIDAITGSSNFDIAEYIWIKLLTEFSDRPVTIAMICKTQVARNVLLHCAQQQLPVTGSSLRIIDAKKWFDAGVDACWFTVELGPGEADYTAQTYPSIDVSQPDYRLGVVDGQLVANVDAYQRSKQFDGASPLTWRQGIKHDAAGVMELIENNGPRNKLGIGVDIEPDYLFPLFKCTDVYRDKLDSASRWMIVPQSHTGDDTELLAPTAPKLWKYLTDNAAALDGRKSSIYRNRARFCIFGVGPYTFAPYKIAISGFHKIPQFRMVGPYDGKPAVFDDATYLLPFEDPASCAVAHALLTGPEATDLIAALAFWDSKRPVTKKLLQRIDLSAIARATDPEALRERSAATAAAHGLLFETASLTRAVDHARGRTL
;
A
#
# COMPACT_ATOMS: atom_id res chain seq x y z
N MET A 1 -11.21 -24.61 10.79
CA MET A 1 -10.73 -24.64 9.39
C MET A 1 -9.40 -25.36 9.40
N PRO A 2 -9.12 -26.29 8.46
CA PRO A 2 -7.87 -27.02 8.47
C PRO A 2 -6.70 -26.02 8.29
N ASN A 3 -5.73 -26.08 9.21
CA ASN A 3 -4.38 -25.46 9.20
C ASN A 3 -4.22 -23.99 8.77
N ASN A 4 -4.92 -23.06 9.46
CA ASN A 4 -4.65 -21.62 9.32
C ASN A 4 -3.38 -21.14 10.08
N GLU A 5 -2.62 -22.05 10.69
CA GLU A 5 -1.47 -21.73 11.56
C GLU A 5 -0.19 -21.36 10.78
N PHE A 6 -0.06 -21.77 9.52
CA PHE A 6 1.14 -21.49 8.71
C PHE A 6 0.88 -20.62 7.47
N GLY A 7 -0.35 -20.11 7.30
CA GLY A 7 -0.77 -19.54 6.00
C GLY A 7 -0.72 -20.57 4.88
N ASP A 8 -1.06 -21.82 5.23
CA ASP A 8 -0.94 -23.01 4.41
C ASP A 8 -2.18 -23.17 3.52
N PHE A 9 -2.11 -22.59 2.33
CA PHE A 9 -3.15 -22.64 1.32
C PHE A 9 -2.77 -23.64 0.22
N GLN A 10 -3.16 -24.91 0.39
CA GLN A 10 -2.93 -25.94 -0.61
C GLN A 10 -3.58 -25.55 -1.95
N THR A 11 -2.80 -25.51 -3.03
CA THR A 11 -3.27 -25.10 -4.36
C THR A 11 -4.16 -26.20 -4.94
N PRO A 12 -5.45 -25.95 -5.27
CA PRO A 12 -6.28 -26.94 -5.93
C PRO A 12 -5.69 -27.40 -7.28
N ILE A 13 -5.85 -28.68 -7.61
CA ILE A 13 -5.21 -29.26 -8.81
C ILE A 13 -5.71 -28.62 -10.11
N GLU A 14 -6.96 -28.18 -10.15
CA GLU A 14 -7.56 -27.46 -11.27
C GLU A 14 -6.87 -26.11 -11.49
N LEU A 15 -6.61 -25.38 -10.40
CA LEU A 15 -5.89 -24.11 -10.46
C LEU A 15 -4.43 -24.34 -10.89
N ALA A 16 -3.73 -25.30 -10.27
CA ALA A 16 -2.35 -25.63 -10.64
C ALA A 16 -2.23 -25.94 -12.14
N ARG A 17 -3.18 -26.72 -12.70
CA ARG A 17 -3.24 -27.02 -14.13
C ARG A 17 -3.45 -25.78 -14.98
N ALA A 18 -4.41 -24.93 -14.62
CA ALA A 18 -4.68 -23.71 -15.35
C ALA A 18 -3.45 -22.78 -15.37
N LEU A 19 -2.76 -22.65 -14.24
CA LEU A 19 -1.55 -21.82 -14.11
C LEU A 19 -0.38 -22.36 -14.93
N VAL A 20 -0.09 -23.66 -14.86
CA VAL A 20 0.97 -24.29 -15.66
C VAL A 20 0.74 -24.11 -17.15
N ASN A 21 -0.51 -24.14 -17.61
CA ASN A 21 -0.84 -23.91 -19.03
C ASN A 21 -0.53 -22.49 -19.53
N THR A 22 -0.32 -21.53 -18.61
CA THR A 22 0.04 -20.15 -18.96
C THR A 22 1.55 -19.91 -19.03
N LEU A 23 2.37 -20.89 -18.65
CA LEU A 23 3.82 -20.76 -18.67
C LEU A 23 4.36 -20.62 -20.11
N PRO A 24 5.54 -19.99 -20.28
CA PRO A 24 6.23 -19.98 -21.57
C PRO A 24 6.37 -21.40 -22.14
N ARG A 25 6.09 -21.55 -23.44
CA ARG A 25 6.27 -22.83 -24.13
C ARG A 25 7.75 -23.17 -24.22
N ARG A 26 8.23 -23.98 -23.27
CA ARG A 26 9.63 -24.38 -23.15
C ARG A 26 9.73 -25.83 -22.71
N LYS A 27 10.73 -26.55 -23.20
CA LYS A 27 11.09 -27.86 -22.66
C LYS A 27 11.90 -27.65 -21.38
N TRP A 28 11.26 -27.86 -20.23
CA TRP A 28 11.92 -27.80 -18.93
C TRP A 28 12.77 -29.04 -18.69
N THR A 29 14.01 -28.85 -18.22
CA THR A 29 14.87 -29.95 -17.78
C THR A 29 14.69 -30.20 -16.29
N ARG A 30 14.53 -29.13 -15.52
CA ARG A 30 14.46 -29.15 -14.05
C ARG A 30 13.24 -28.38 -13.57
N VAL A 31 12.52 -28.93 -12.60
CA VAL A 31 11.38 -28.31 -11.94
C VAL A 31 11.60 -28.38 -10.43
N LEU A 32 11.67 -27.21 -9.79
CA LEU A 32 11.76 -27.07 -8.34
C LEU A 32 10.45 -26.50 -7.81
N GLU A 33 9.84 -27.17 -6.83
CA GLU A 33 8.70 -26.63 -6.08
C GLU A 33 9.10 -26.39 -4.61
N PRO A 34 9.51 -25.17 -4.22
CA PRO A 34 9.69 -24.84 -2.82
C PRO A 34 8.33 -24.82 -2.12
N THR A 35 8.28 -25.26 -0.85
CA THR A 35 7.05 -25.36 -0.05
C THR A 35 5.95 -26.12 -0.81
N CYS A 36 6.27 -27.32 -1.30
CA CYS A 36 5.43 -28.01 -2.29
C CYS A 36 4.09 -28.54 -1.77
N GLY A 37 3.87 -28.55 -0.44
CA GLY A 37 2.66 -29.10 0.15
C GLY A 37 2.43 -30.53 -0.33
N VAL A 38 1.19 -30.82 -0.75
CA VAL A 38 0.83 -32.15 -1.29
C VAL A 38 1.32 -32.41 -2.73
N GLY A 39 2.05 -31.47 -3.35
CA GLY A 39 2.71 -31.66 -4.64
C GLY A 39 1.81 -31.52 -5.85
N ASN A 40 0.78 -30.68 -5.80
CA ASN A 40 -0.15 -30.50 -6.93
C ASN A 40 0.53 -29.88 -8.17
N PHE A 41 1.47 -28.93 -8.02
CA PHE A 41 2.22 -28.44 -9.19
C PHE A 41 3.18 -29.52 -9.71
N LEU A 42 3.93 -30.22 -8.85
CA LEU A 42 4.73 -31.38 -9.26
C LEU A 42 3.90 -32.40 -10.05
N SER A 43 2.68 -32.71 -9.61
CA SER A 43 1.77 -33.64 -10.28
C SER A 43 1.39 -33.19 -11.69
N VAL A 44 1.08 -31.91 -11.87
CA VAL A 44 0.78 -31.32 -13.20
C VAL A 44 2.02 -31.34 -14.09
N MET A 45 3.19 -31.01 -13.52
CA MET A 45 4.46 -31.04 -14.26
C MET A 45 4.86 -32.45 -14.67
N ALA A 46 4.61 -33.47 -13.83
CA ALA A 46 4.85 -34.87 -14.17
C ALA A 46 4.03 -35.34 -15.38
N ARG A 47 2.83 -34.79 -15.58
CA ARG A 47 1.96 -35.12 -16.72
C ARG A 47 2.30 -34.33 -17.99
N SER A 48 2.60 -33.05 -17.85
CA SER A 48 2.85 -32.14 -18.99
C SER A 48 4.29 -32.17 -19.48
N HIS A 49 5.25 -32.45 -18.60
CA HIS A 49 6.69 -32.47 -18.85
C HIS A 49 7.32 -33.72 -18.17
N PRO A 50 6.97 -34.94 -18.63
CA PRO A 50 7.36 -36.18 -17.96
C PRO A 50 8.88 -36.34 -17.82
N GLU A 51 9.64 -35.86 -18.80
CA GLU A 51 11.12 -35.92 -18.85
C GLU A 51 11.83 -34.95 -17.90
N ALA A 52 11.14 -33.94 -17.36
CA ALA A 52 11.76 -32.97 -16.48
C ALA A 52 12.05 -33.60 -15.11
N GLU A 53 13.27 -33.49 -14.61
CA GLU A 53 13.55 -33.86 -13.22
C GLU A 53 12.79 -32.92 -12.27
N ARG A 54 12.09 -33.50 -11.30
CA ARG A 54 11.19 -32.78 -10.37
C ARG A 54 11.66 -32.95 -8.94
N VAL A 55 11.89 -31.82 -8.27
CA VAL A 55 12.26 -31.77 -6.85
C VAL A 55 11.29 -30.87 -6.09
N GLY A 56 10.77 -31.37 -4.96
CA GLY A 56 9.98 -30.57 -4.02
C GLY A 56 10.69 -30.44 -2.68
N ILE A 57 10.43 -29.35 -1.96
CA ILE A 57 10.88 -29.16 -0.58
C ILE A 57 9.67 -28.85 0.29
N GLU A 58 9.49 -29.63 1.35
CA GLU A 58 8.33 -29.49 2.24
C GLU A 58 8.73 -29.74 3.69
N VAL A 59 8.28 -28.87 4.60
CA VAL A 59 8.63 -28.97 6.02
C VAL A 59 7.73 -29.97 6.77
N GLN A 60 6.49 -30.17 6.31
CA GLN A 60 5.50 -31.07 6.90
C GLN A 60 5.67 -32.50 6.36
N PRO A 61 6.07 -33.49 7.19
CA PRO A 61 6.33 -34.85 6.70
C PRO A 61 5.15 -35.53 6.02
N GLU A 62 3.91 -35.27 6.46
CA GLU A 62 2.69 -35.84 5.86
C GLU A 62 2.48 -35.37 4.42
N TYR A 63 2.74 -34.08 4.18
CA TYR A 63 2.66 -33.47 2.85
C TYR A 63 3.80 -33.93 1.96
N ALA A 64 5.02 -33.97 2.50
CA ALA A 64 6.19 -34.49 1.80
C ALA A 64 5.97 -35.94 1.32
N SER A 65 5.37 -36.79 2.17
CA SER A 65 5.03 -38.18 1.81
C SER A 65 3.95 -38.26 0.74
N SER A 66 3.04 -37.29 0.64
CA SER A 66 2.04 -37.25 -0.42
C SER A 66 2.67 -36.80 -1.74
N ALA A 67 3.52 -35.76 -1.70
CA ALA A 67 4.18 -35.19 -2.86
C ALA A 67 5.23 -36.12 -3.49
N SER A 68 5.78 -37.08 -2.73
CA SER A 68 6.83 -38.02 -3.22
C SER A 68 6.38 -38.94 -4.35
N GLN A 69 5.08 -39.00 -4.62
CA GLN A 69 4.53 -39.70 -5.78
C GLN A 69 4.84 -38.96 -7.11
N PHE A 70 5.16 -37.67 -7.06
CA PHE A 70 5.27 -36.81 -8.25
C PHE A 70 6.70 -36.32 -8.52
N GLY A 71 7.63 -36.53 -7.59
CA GLY A 71 9.03 -36.15 -7.70
C GLY A 71 9.84 -36.54 -6.47
N ARG A 72 11.12 -36.21 -6.45
CA ARG A 72 11.96 -36.39 -5.27
C ARG A 72 11.67 -35.27 -4.27
N ILE A 73 11.34 -35.62 -3.02
CA ILE A 73 11.01 -34.63 -1.99
C ILE A 73 12.09 -34.60 -0.92
N ILE A 74 12.52 -33.39 -0.57
CA ILE A 74 13.41 -33.12 0.55
C ILE A 74 12.56 -32.60 1.70
N THR A 75 12.43 -33.39 2.77
CA THR A 75 11.63 -33.00 3.94
C THR A 75 12.45 -32.06 4.83
N ALA A 76 12.37 -30.75 4.59
CA ALA A 76 13.16 -29.75 5.29
C ALA A 76 12.59 -28.32 5.12
N SER A 77 13.14 -27.36 5.87
CA SER A 77 12.83 -25.94 5.68
C SER A 77 13.61 -25.38 4.50
N ILE A 78 12.95 -24.66 3.60
CA ILE A 78 13.61 -23.98 2.46
C ILE A 78 14.63 -22.91 2.90
N PHE A 79 14.59 -22.48 4.17
CA PHE A 79 15.51 -21.48 4.71
C PHE A 79 16.87 -22.05 5.12
N ASP A 80 17.00 -23.38 5.14
CA ASP A 80 18.24 -24.07 5.52
C ASP A 80 19.15 -24.37 4.32
N PHE A 81 18.74 -24.00 3.11
CA PHE A 81 19.42 -24.31 1.85
C PHE A 81 19.62 -23.06 1.00
N ASP A 82 20.69 -23.01 0.22
CA ASP A 82 20.74 -22.27 -1.04
C ASP A 82 20.06 -23.12 -2.12
N LEU A 83 18.88 -22.73 -2.59
CA LEU A 83 18.06 -23.54 -3.47
C LEU A 83 18.63 -23.68 -4.89
N ALA A 84 19.52 -22.76 -5.28
CA ALA A 84 20.20 -22.83 -6.56
C ALA A 84 21.44 -23.75 -6.51
N ARG A 85 22.03 -23.95 -5.32
CA ARG A 85 23.33 -24.65 -5.16
C ARG A 85 23.22 -26.00 -4.46
N ASP A 86 22.36 -26.11 -3.46
CA ASP A 86 22.30 -27.28 -2.56
C ASP A 86 21.33 -28.35 -3.05
N VAL A 87 20.44 -28.02 -4.01
CA VAL A 87 19.59 -29.03 -4.64
C VAL A 87 20.41 -29.88 -5.60
N ASP A 88 20.63 -31.13 -5.23
CA ASP A 88 21.43 -32.09 -6.00
C ASP A 88 20.67 -32.65 -7.22
N TRP A 89 20.92 -32.15 -8.42
CA TRP A 89 20.24 -32.58 -9.64
C TRP A 89 20.96 -33.74 -10.32
N THR A 90 20.23 -34.79 -10.72
CA THR A 90 20.77 -35.92 -11.50
C THR A 90 20.75 -35.67 -13.01
N SER A 91 19.89 -34.77 -13.47
CA SER A 91 19.81 -34.32 -14.85
C SER A 91 20.98 -33.39 -15.22
N GLU A 92 21.29 -33.32 -16.52
CA GLU A 92 22.20 -32.31 -17.06
C GLU A 92 21.68 -30.88 -16.78
N PRO A 93 22.56 -29.87 -16.69
CA PRO A 93 22.15 -28.47 -16.62
C PRO A 93 21.23 -28.09 -17.80
N GLY A 94 20.18 -27.32 -17.53
CA GLY A 94 19.24 -26.92 -18.55
C GLY A 94 18.15 -25.97 -18.03
N PRO A 95 17.16 -25.64 -18.87
CA PRO A 95 16.03 -24.80 -18.47
C PRO A 95 15.41 -25.26 -17.16
N THR A 96 15.48 -24.38 -16.16
CA THR A 96 14.98 -24.65 -14.81
C THR A 96 13.75 -23.79 -14.57
N LEU A 97 12.70 -24.43 -14.06
CA LEU A 97 11.47 -23.79 -13.61
C LEU A 97 11.39 -23.92 -12.10
N VAL A 98 11.26 -22.80 -11.40
CA VAL A 98 10.81 -22.77 -10.00
C VAL A 98 9.31 -22.46 -10.02
N ILE A 99 8.50 -23.28 -9.38
CA ILE A 99 7.04 -23.17 -9.40
C ILE A 99 6.44 -23.30 -8.01
N GLY A 100 5.29 -22.73 -7.70
CA GLY A 100 4.59 -23.06 -6.45
C GLY A 100 3.62 -22.02 -5.90
N ASN A 101 3.25 -22.22 -4.64
CA ASN A 101 2.46 -21.30 -3.83
C ASN A 101 3.10 -21.16 -2.44
N PRO A 102 3.97 -20.16 -2.22
CA PRO A 102 4.53 -19.86 -0.91
C PRO A 102 3.44 -19.57 0.13
N PRO A 103 3.72 -19.75 1.44
CA PRO A 103 2.76 -19.51 2.51
C PRO A 103 2.35 -18.03 2.64
N TRP A 104 1.06 -17.76 2.89
CA TRP A 104 0.50 -16.40 2.97
C TRP A 104 0.37 -15.91 4.41
N VAL A 105 1.50 -15.74 5.09
CA VAL A 105 1.57 -15.36 6.50
C VAL A 105 2.58 -14.26 6.73
N THR A 106 2.35 -13.38 7.70
CA THR A 106 3.33 -12.35 8.09
C THR A 106 4.26 -12.85 9.20
N ASN A 107 5.45 -12.27 9.29
CA ASN A 107 6.41 -12.64 10.35
C ASN A 107 5.84 -12.42 11.77
N SER A 108 5.03 -11.38 12.00
CA SER A 108 4.39 -11.20 13.31
C SER A 108 3.40 -12.32 13.65
N GLN A 109 2.70 -12.85 12.65
CA GLN A 109 1.77 -13.97 12.85
C GLN A 109 2.54 -15.26 13.20
N LEU A 110 3.67 -15.50 12.55
CA LEU A 110 4.57 -16.62 12.91
C LEU A 110 5.18 -16.47 14.32
N SER A 111 5.48 -15.25 14.77
CA SER A 111 6.07 -15.01 16.10
C SER A 111 5.12 -15.32 17.26
N VAL A 112 3.80 -15.18 17.06
CA VAL A 112 2.76 -15.54 18.05
C VAL A 112 2.54 -17.06 18.10
N LEU A 113 2.89 -17.77 17.03
CA LEU A 113 2.60 -19.19 16.82
C LEU A 113 3.78 -20.12 17.18
N ASP A 114 4.83 -19.59 17.82
CA ASP A 114 6.03 -20.29 18.30
C ASP A 114 6.61 -21.34 17.33
N SER A 115 6.49 -21.09 16.02
CA SER A 115 6.88 -22.06 15.01
C SER A 115 8.39 -22.09 14.80
N ALA A 116 8.94 -23.30 14.69
CA ALA A 116 10.34 -23.58 14.30
C ALA A 116 10.65 -23.16 12.85
N ASN A 117 9.63 -22.74 12.08
CA ASN A 117 9.74 -22.32 10.68
C ASN A 117 10.14 -20.85 10.54
N ARG A 118 11.09 -20.41 11.38
CA ARG A 118 11.65 -19.07 11.35
C ARG A 118 12.92 -19.10 10.51
N PRO A 119 13.13 -18.09 9.64
CA PRO A 119 14.49 -17.80 9.25
C PRO A 119 15.28 -17.37 10.50
N THR A 120 16.45 -17.99 10.71
CA THR A 120 17.33 -17.66 11.82
C THR A 120 17.73 -16.19 11.75
N ARG A 121 17.73 -15.49 12.90
CA ARG A 121 18.33 -14.15 13.03
C ARG A 121 19.84 -14.28 12.85
N ALA A 122 20.30 -14.33 11.61
CA ALA A 122 21.71 -14.39 11.29
C ALA A 122 22.35 -13.02 11.51
N ASN A 123 22.88 -12.80 12.72
CA ASN A 123 23.97 -11.86 12.97
C ASN A 123 25.31 -12.57 12.68
N THR A 124 25.47 -13.10 11.47
CA THR A 124 26.76 -13.57 10.97
C THR A 124 27.29 -12.55 9.97
N LYS A 125 28.53 -12.12 10.22
CA LYS A 125 29.24 -11.05 9.50
C LYS A 125 29.05 -11.20 7.97
N ASN A 126 28.30 -10.26 7.37
CA ASN A 126 28.02 -10.04 5.94
C ASN A 126 26.62 -10.40 5.36
N ALA A 127 25.66 -10.91 6.12
CA ALA A 127 24.27 -11.00 5.65
C ALA A 127 23.42 -9.86 6.25
N ARG A 128 22.83 -8.99 5.41
CA ARG A 128 21.82 -8.02 5.88
C ARG A 128 20.61 -8.82 6.38
N GLY A 129 20.23 -8.65 7.65
CA GLY A 129 19.06 -9.36 8.21
C GLY A 129 17.77 -9.09 7.42
N ILE A 130 16.77 -9.95 7.58
CA ILE A 130 15.54 -9.95 6.76
C ILE A 130 14.75 -8.64 6.86
N ASP A 131 14.75 -8.02 8.05
CA ASP A 131 14.16 -6.70 8.27
C ASP A 131 14.91 -5.60 7.48
N ALA A 132 16.21 -5.77 7.24
CA ALA A 132 17.03 -4.86 6.44
C ALA A 132 16.87 -5.06 4.92
N ILE A 133 16.37 -6.23 4.49
CA ILE A 133 16.08 -6.55 3.08
C ILE A 133 14.66 -6.09 2.71
N THR A 134 13.69 -6.32 3.60
CA THR A 134 12.26 -6.03 3.37
C THR A 134 11.82 -4.64 3.86
N GLY A 135 12.64 -3.95 4.65
CA GLY A 135 12.38 -2.58 5.12
C GLY A 135 11.22 -2.42 6.10
N SER A 136 10.61 -3.51 6.59
CA SER A 136 9.53 -3.48 7.58
C SER A 136 9.65 -4.63 8.59
N SER A 137 9.30 -4.36 9.85
CA SER A 137 9.34 -5.37 10.92
C SER A 137 8.19 -6.39 10.86
N ASN A 138 7.28 -6.28 9.89
CA ASN A 138 6.13 -7.18 9.70
C ASN A 138 5.93 -7.49 8.21
N PHE A 139 6.92 -8.16 7.62
CA PHE A 139 6.93 -8.54 6.20
C PHE A 139 6.13 -9.82 5.93
N ASP A 140 5.72 -9.99 4.67
CA ASP A 140 5.06 -11.20 4.15
C ASP A 140 6.11 -12.27 3.83
N ILE A 141 5.92 -13.50 4.32
CA ILE A 141 6.90 -14.57 4.11
C ILE A 141 7.03 -14.94 2.63
N ALA A 142 5.95 -14.85 1.85
CA ALA A 142 6.01 -15.07 0.42
C ALA A 142 6.96 -14.07 -0.27
N GLU A 143 6.96 -12.80 0.18
CA GLU A 143 7.88 -11.77 -0.34
C GLU A 143 9.35 -12.13 -0.08
N TYR A 144 9.65 -12.60 1.13
CA TYR A 144 11.00 -13.05 1.46
C TYR A 144 11.44 -14.25 0.61
N ILE A 145 10.56 -15.24 0.41
CA ILE A 145 10.84 -16.42 -0.42
C ILE A 145 11.13 -16.00 -1.86
N TRP A 146 10.35 -15.07 -2.41
CA TRP A 146 10.61 -14.49 -3.74
C TRP A 146 12.00 -13.85 -3.83
N ILE A 147 12.34 -12.96 -2.88
CA ILE A 147 13.65 -12.27 -2.87
C ILE A 147 14.79 -13.28 -2.76
N LYS A 148 14.66 -14.27 -1.88
CA LYS A 148 15.64 -15.36 -1.72
C LYS A 148 15.88 -16.11 -3.03
N LEU A 149 14.80 -16.58 -3.67
CA LEU A 149 14.90 -17.31 -4.94
C LEU A 149 15.55 -16.44 -6.03
N LEU A 150 15.14 -15.19 -6.17
CA LEU A 150 15.71 -14.29 -7.18
C LEU A 150 17.19 -14.00 -6.93
N THR A 151 17.60 -13.92 -5.66
CA THR A 151 19.00 -13.72 -5.28
C THR A 151 19.85 -14.96 -5.57
N GLU A 152 19.38 -16.13 -5.13
CA GLU A 152 20.10 -17.40 -5.27
C GLU A 152 20.27 -17.84 -6.72
N PHE A 153 19.26 -17.57 -7.55
CA PHE A 153 19.30 -17.89 -8.97
C PHE A 153 19.81 -16.74 -9.85
N SER A 154 20.29 -15.62 -9.27
CA SER A 154 20.72 -14.44 -10.05
C SER A 154 21.90 -14.69 -11.00
N ASP A 155 22.68 -15.75 -10.79
CA ASP A 155 23.86 -16.08 -11.60
C ASP A 155 23.57 -17.03 -12.78
N ARG A 156 22.30 -17.40 -13.03
CA ARG A 156 21.92 -18.37 -14.06
C ARG A 156 20.52 -18.14 -14.66
N PRO A 157 20.26 -18.65 -15.88
CA PRO A 157 18.92 -18.59 -16.44
C PRO A 157 17.92 -19.45 -15.66
N VAL A 158 16.80 -18.85 -15.23
CA VAL A 158 15.70 -19.54 -14.55
C VAL A 158 14.38 -18.84 -14.84
N THR A 159 13.29 -19.60 -14.84
CA THR A 159 11.93 -19.03 -14.77
C THR A 159 11.36 -19.34 -13.39
N ILE A 160 10.89 -18.32 -12.68
CA ILE A 160 10.24 -18.46 -11.37
C ILE A 160 8.79 -18.04 -11.54
N ALA A 161 7.85 -18.95 -11.28
CA ALA A 161 6.42 -18.71 -11.46
C ALA A 161 5.66 -19.17 -10.20
N MET A 162 5.19 -18.25 -9.39
CA MET A 162 4.51 -18.60 -8.14
C MET A 162 3.28 -17.74 -7.87
N ILE A 163 2.35 -18.31 -7.12
CA ILE A 163 1.21 -17.54 -6.61
C ILE A 163 1.69 -16.60 -5.50
N CYS A 164 1.28 -15.34 -5.54
CA CYS A 164 1.50 -14.41 -4.43
C CYS A 164 0.45 -13.29 -4.42
N LYS A 165 0.40 -12.51 -3.33
CA LYS A 165 -0.40 -11.27 -3.29
C LYS A 165 0.12 -10.30 -4.36
N THR A 166 -0.77 -9.53 -5.00
CA THR A 166 -0.36 -8.54 -6.02
C THR A 166 0.63 -7.51 -5.47
N GLN A 167 0.50 -7.16 -4.19
CA GLN A 167 1.45 -6.29 -3.49
C GLN A 167 2.86 -6.90 -3.38
N VAL A 168 2.95 -8.23 -3.18
CA VAL A 168 4.24 -8.92 -3.11
C VAL A 168 4.94 -8.86 -4.46
N ALA A 169 4.24 -9.14 -5.57
CA ALA A 169 4.81 -9.03 -6.92
C ALA A 169 5.38 -7.63 -7.20
N ARG A 170 4.68 -6.57 -6.78
CA ARG A 170 5.14 -5.17 -6.91
C ARG A 170 6.40 -4.89 -6.11
N ASN A 171 6.44 -5.34 -4.86
CA ASN A 171 7.61 -5.17 -3.99
C ASN A 171 8.81 -5.92 -4.54
N VAL A 172 8.59 -7.12 -5.09
CA VAL A 172 9.61 -7.93 -5.75
C VAL A 172 10.17 -7.23 -6.99
N LEU A 173 9.34 -6.69 -7.88
CA LEU A 173 9.81 -5.90 -9.02
C LEU A 173 10.64 -4.69 -8.59
N LEU A 174 10.19 -3.98 -7.54
CA LEU A 174 10.93 -2.87 -6.96
C LEU A 174 12.29 -3.31 -6.41
N HIS A 175 12.35 -4.42 -5.71
CA HIS A 175 13.58 -5.01 -5.20
C HIS A 175 14.54 -5.39 -6.33
N CYS A 176 14.04 -6.09 -7.37
CA CYS A 176 14.82 -6.45 -8.54
C CYS A 176 15.47 -5.23 -9.20
N ALA A 177 14.71 -4.15 -9.37
CA ALA A 177 15.23 -2.92 -9.96
C ALA A 177 16.30 -2.26 -9.09
N GLN A 178 16.10 -2.22 -7.77
CA GLN A 178 17.04 -1.64 -6.81
C GLN A 178 18.35 -2.43 -6.70
N GLN A 179 18.28 -3.76 -6.80
CA GLN A 179 19.44 -4.64 -6.76
C GLN A 179 20.03 -4.92 -8.15
N GLN A 180 19.45 -4.35 -9.21
CA GLN A 180 19.87 -4.56 -10.59
C GLN A 180 19.93 -6.05 -10.98
N LEU A 181 18.95 -6.83 -10.53
CA LEU A 181 18.89 -8.27 -10.85
C LEU A 181 18.67 -8.46 -12.37
N PRO A 182 19.17 -9.56 -12.97
CA PRO A 182 19.09 -9.80 -14.41
C PRO A 182 17.72 -10.33 -14.83
N VAL A 183 16.67 -9.58 -14.52
CA VAL A 183 15.28 -9.88 -14.93
C VAL A 183 15.11 -9.49 -16.39
N THR A 184 14.83 -10.46 -17.26
CA THR A 184 14.65 -10.23 -18.70
C THR A 184 13.18 -10.20 -19.13
N GLY A 185 12.27 -10.61 -18.25
CA GLY A 185 10.83 -10.61 -18.52
C GLY A 185 10.02 -10.91 -17.28
N SER A 186 8.80 -10.39 -17.21
CA SER A 186 7.88 -10.66 -16.12
C SER A 186 6.42 -10.56 -16.56
N SER A 187 5.53 -11.29 -15.88
CA SER A 187 4.09 -11.21 -16.10
C SER A 187 3.29 -11.49 -14.84
N LEU A 188 2.15 -10.83 -14.67
CA LEU A 188 1.18 -11.09 -13.61
C LEU A 188 -0.15 -11.52 -14.24
N ARG A 189 -0.75 -12.61 -13.77
CA ARG A 189 -2.13 -12.99 -14.11
C ARG A 189 -2.97 -12.96 -12.85
N ILE A 190 -4.02 -12.13 -12.80
CA ILE A 190 -4.85 -12.01 -11.60
C ILE A 190 -5.59 -13.33 -11.33
N ILE A 191 -5.63 -13.74 -10.06
CA ILE A 191 -6.38 -14.91 -9.60
C ILE A 191 -7.45 -14.49 -8.60
N ASP A 192 -8.58 -15.19 -8.63
CA ASP A 192 -9.64 -15.01 -7.63
C ASP A 192 -9.29 -15.81 -6.36
N ALA A 193 -8.57 -15.18 -5.44
CA ALA A 193 -8.16 -15.82 -4.18
C ALA A 193 -9.36 -16.23 -3.31
N LYS A 194 -10.49 -15.52 -3.41
CA LYS A 194 -11.70 -15.85 -2.66
C LYS A 194 -12.30 -17.15 -3.19
N LYS A 195 -12.37 -17.31 -4.51
CA LYS A 195 -12.83 -18.55 -5.16
C LYS A 195 -11.94 -19.74 -4.84
N TRP A 196 -10.62 -19.57 -4.93
CA TRP A 196 -9.69 -20.71 -4.85
C TRP A 196 -9.24 -21.08 -3.44
N PHE A 197 -9.22 -20.10 -2.52
CA PHE A 197 -8.63 -20.25 -1.18
C PHE A 197 -9.52 -19.72 -0.05
N ASP A 198 -10.73 -19.25 -0.35
CA ASP A 198 -11.61 -18.54 0.58
C ASP A 198 -10.99 -17.25 1.20
N ALA A 199 -9.91 -16.73 0.59
CA ALA A 199 -9.11 -15.64 1.12
C ALA A 199 -9.51 -14.27 0.55
N GLY A 200 -9.73 -13.27 1.41
CA GLY A 200 -10.07 -11.89 1.03
C GLY A 200 -8.86 -11.03 0.70
N VAL A 201 -8.03 -11.47 -0.26
CA VAL A 201 -6.81 -10.76 -0.69
C VAL A 201 -6.73 -10.69 -2.22
N ASP A 202 -6.09 -9.65 -2.74
CA ASP A 202 -5.74 -9.57 -4.15
C ASP A 202 -4.48 -10.42 -4.40
N ALA A 203 -4.59 -11.39 -5.31
CA ALA A 203 -3.50 -12.31 -5.63
C ALA A 203 -3.32 -12.48 -7.15
N CYS A 204 -2.13 -12.94 -7.51
CA CYS A 204 -1.76 -13.19 -8.89
C CYS A 204 -0.85 -14.41 -9.02
N TRP A 205 -0.85 -14.98 -10.21
CA TRP A 205 0.25 -15.80 -10.71
C TRP A 205 1.33 -14.87 -11.24
N PHE A 206 2.45 -14.81 -10.54
CA PHE A 206 3.57 -13.94 -10.92
C PHE A 206 4.68 -14.79 -11.51
N THR A 207 5.11 -14.45 -12.72
CA THR A 207 6.21 -15.09 -13.44
C THR A 207 7.33 -14.09 -13.64
N VAL A 208 8.57 -14.49 -13.34
CA VAL A 208 9.80 -13.73 -13.55
C VAL A 208 10.79 -14.62 -14.29
N GLU A 209 11.42 -14.09 -15.33
CA GLU A 209 12.50 -14.73 -16.06
C GLU A 209 13.82 -14.03 -15.72
N LEU A 210 14.78 -14.80 -15.22
CA LEU A 210 16.16 -14.37 -15.03
C LEU A 210 17.01 -14.94 -16.16
N GLY A 211 17.97 -14.15 -16.66
CA GLY A 211 18.89 -14.61 -17.68
C GLY A 211 19.72 -13.50 -18.34
N PRO A 212 20.51 -13.86 -19.36
CA PRO A 212 21.23 -12.87 -20.16
C PRO A 212 20.24 -12.05 -21.00
N GLY A 213 20.37 -10.72 -20.99
CA GLY A 213 19.53 -9.82 -21.76
C GLY A 213 19.52 -8.40 -21.20
N GLU A 214 18.76 -7.52 -21.84
CA GLU A 214 18.43 -6.21 -21.26
C GLU A 214 17.48 -6.41 -20.07
N ALA A 215 17.75 -5.72 -18.97
CA ALA A 215 16.92 -5.81 -17.78
C ALA A 215 15.57 -5.11 -18.00
N ASP A 216 14.47 -5.80 -17.72
CA ASP A 216 13.10 -5.26 -17.73
C ASP A 216 12.43 -5.50 -16.37
N TYR A 217 12.23 -4.42 -15.61
CA TYR A 217 11.56 -4.44 -14.31
C TYR A 217 10.06 -4.13 -14.41
N THR A 218 9.50 -4.27 -15.60
CA THR A 218 8.06 -4.19 -15.85
C THR A 218 7.48 -5.58 -16.10
N ALA A 219 6.18 -5.68 -15.91
CA ALA A 219 5.46 -6.91 -16.07
C ALA A 219 4.15 -6.70 -16.83
N GLN A 220 3.93 -7.55 -17.82
CA GLN A 220 2.64 -7.64 -18.52
C GLN A 220 1.58 -8.13 -17.55
N THR A 221 0.47 -7.40 -17.43
CA THR A 221 -0.60 -7.71 -16.49
C THR A 221 -1.84 -8.19 -17.23
N TYR A 222 -2.30 -9.38 -16.89
CA TYR A 222 -3.48 -10.02 -17.45
C TYR A 222 -4.61 -10.01 -16.41
N PRO A 223 -5.84 -9.63 -16.80
CA PRO A 223 -6.97 -9.48 -15.87
C PRO A 223 -7.46 -10.81 -15.29
N SER A 224 -7.11 -11.94 -15.92
CA SER A 224 -7.30 -13.26 -15.35
C SER A 224 -6.33 -14.28 -15.97
N ILE A 225 -6.33 -15.49 -15.44
CA ILE A 225 -5.56 -16.63 -15.96
C ILE A 225 -5.97 -17.07 -17.36
N ASP A 226 -7.22 -16.80 -17.77
CA ASP A 226 -7.80 -17.29 -19.03
C ASP A 226 -7.57 -16.33 -20.21
N VAL A 227 -7.12 -15.11 -19.95
CA VAL A 227 -6.95 -14.07 -20.98
C VAL A 227 -5.56 -14.15 -21.60
N SER A 228 -5.50 -14.16 -22.93
CA SER A 228 -4.26 -14.31 -23.69
C SER A 228 -3.53 -12.99 -23.99
N GLN A 229 -4.22 -11.85 -23.87
CA GLN A 229 -3.65 -10.51 -24.10
C GLN A 229 -3.57 -9.74 -22.79
N PRO A 230 -2.46 -9.03 -22.52
CA PRO A 230 -2.35 -8.19 -21.34
C PRO A 230 -3.18 -6.90 -21.50
N ASP A 231 -3.71 -6.39 -20.40
CA ASP A 231 -4.45 -5.12 -20.38
C ASP A 231 -3.47 -3.92 -20.33
N TYR A 232 -2.39 -4.07 -19.57
CA TYR A 232 -1.37 -3.03 -19.37
C TYR A 232 -0.05 -3.63 -18.87
N ARG A 233 0.99 -2.80 -18.81
CA ARG A 233 2.24 -3.10 -18.10
C ARG A 233 2.31 -2.29 -16.81
N LEU A 234 2.70 -2.93 -15.71
CA LEU A 234 3.07 -2.27 -14.46
C LEU A 234 4.54 -2.52 -14.16
N GLY A 235 5.15 -1.79 -13.23
CA GLY A 235 6.48 -2.12 -12.72
C GLY A 235 7.32 -0.90 -12.43
N VAL A 236 8.64 -1.02 -12.55
CA VAL A 236 9.55 0.04 -12.17
C VAL A 236 10.03 0.81 -13.40
N VAL A 237 9.82 2.13 -13.39
CA VAL A 237 10.32 3.06 -14.41
C VAL A 237 11.03 4.20 -13.67
N ASP A 238 12.26 4.53 -14.08
CA ASP A 238 13.09 5.56 -13.45
C ASP A 238 13.24 5.40 -11.93
N GLY A 239 13.36 4.14 -11.47
CA GLY A 239 13.49 3.78 -10.04
C GLY A 239 12.20 3.89 -9.24
N GLN A 240 11.06 4.21 -9.86
CA GLN A 240 9.76 4.31 -9.21
C GLN A 240 8.80 3.22 -9.68
N LEU A 241 8.03 2.69 -8.74
CA LEU A 241 6.93 1.79 -9.06
C LEU A 241 5.76 2.60 -9.69
N VAL A 242 5.27 2.12 -10.83
CA VAL A 242 4.17 2.68 -11.62
C VAL A 242 3.10 1.61 -11.90
N ALA A 243 1.83 2.01 -11.86
CA ALA A 243 0.71 1.09 -12.03
C ALA A 243 0.36 0.83 -13.50
N ASN A 244 0.58 1.82 -14.37
CA ASN A 244 0.44 1.68 -15.81
C ASN A 244 1.58 2.43 -16.52
N VAL A 245 2.51 1.68 -17.11
CA VAL A 245 3.72 2.21 -17.77
C VAL A 245 3.36 3.11 -18.94
N ASP A 246 2.41 2.71 -19.78
CA ASP A 246 2.04 3.48 -20.98
C ASP A 246 1.34 4.79 -20.61
N ALA A 247 0.47 4.76 -19.60
CA ALA A 247 -0.14 5.96 -19.03
C ALA A 247 0.91 6.87 -18.39
N TYR A 248 1.86 6.28 -17.66
CA TYR A 248 2.93 7.02 -17.01
C TYR A 248 3.81 7.76 -18.01
N GLN A 249 4.15 7.15 -19.16
CA GLN A 249 4.96 7.83 -20.18
C GLN A 249 4.32 9.12 -20.72
N ARG A 250 2.98 9.23 -20.69
CA ARG A 250 2.25 10.43 -21.12
C ARG A 250 2.21 11.54 -20.06
N SER A 251 2.38 11.19 -18.79
CA SER A 251 2.23 12.11 -17.65
C SER A 251 3.51 12.29 -16.81
N LYS A 252 4.60 11.58 -17.13
CA LYS A 252 5.84 11.56 -16.34
C LYS A 252 6.48 12.94 -16.11
N GLN A 253 6.24 13.90 -17.00
CA GLN A 253 6.71 15.28 -16.83
C GLN A 253 6.11 16.00 -15.61
N PHE A 254 5.04 15.45 -15.03
CA PHE A 254 4.37 15.96 -13.83
C PHE A 254 4.72 15.15 -12.57
N ASP A 255 5.49 14.07 -12.71
CA ASP A 255 6.02 13.29 -11.60
C ASP A 255 7.32 13.91 -11.10
N GLY A 256 7.31 14.38 -9.86
CA GLY A 256 8.41 15.10 -9.25
C GLY A 256 8.19 15.30 -7.76
N ALA A 257 8.63 16.43 -7.23
CA ALA A 257 8.37 16.78 -5.84
C ALA A 257 7.25 17.81 -5.79
N SER A 258 6.17 17.51 -5.06
CA SER A 258 5.14 18.51 -4.81
C SER A 258 5.75 19.68 -3.99
N PRO A 259 5.57 20.94 -4.42
CA PRO A 259 6.05 22.10 -3.66
C PRO A 259 5.29 22.29 -2.33
N LEU A 260 4.10 21.67 -2.23
CA LEU A 260 3.30 21.64 -1.02
C LEU A 260 3.48 20.29 -0.33
N THR A 261 3.40 20.29 1.01
CA THR A 261 3.61 19.06 1.77
C THR A 261 2.29 18.41 2.17
N TRP A 262 2.00 17.24 1.62
CA TRP A 262 0.82 16.46 1.99
C TRP A 262 0.87 16.01 3.45
N ARG A 263 -0.29 16.03 4.10
CA ARG A 263 -0.52 15.62 5.49
C ARG A 263 -1.58 14.54 5.53
N GLN A 264 -1.63 13.83 6.65
CA GLN A 264 -2.66 12.84 6.95
C GLN A 264 -3.53 13.41 8.08
N GLY A 265 -4.81 13.07 8.09
CA GLY A 265 -5.70 13.42 9.20
C GLY A 265 -5.34 12.71 10.50
N ILE A 266 -6.13 13.00 11.54
CA ILE A 266 -5.83 12.63 12.92
C ILE A 266 -6.10 11.16 13.17
N LYS A 267 -5.13 10.50 13.80
CA LYS A 267 -5.25 9.13 14.32
C LYS A 267 -5.35 9.16 15.84
N HIS A 268 -6.42 8.56 16.35
CA HIS A 268 -6.68 8.49 17.80
C HIS A 268 -7.04 7.07 18.30
N ASP A 269 -7.44 6.16 17.40
CA ASP A 269 -7.83 4.75 17.68
C ASP A 269 -8.86 4.57 18.82
N ALA A 270 -9.69 5.59 19.07
CA ALA A 270 -10.70 5.63 20.12
C ALA A 270 -11.96 6.39 19.68
N ALA A 271 -12.57 5.99 18.55
CA ALA A 271 -13.71 6.69 17.96
C ALA A 271 -14.96 6.75 18.84
N GLY A 272 -15.08 5.90 19.87
CA GLY A 272 -16.17 6.01 20.85
C GLY A 272 -16.05 7.20 21.80
N VAL A 273 -14.84 7.73 21.96
CA VAL A 273 -14.48 8.79 22.90
C VAL A 273 -14.16 10.09 22.16
N MET A 274 -13.34 9.99 21.11
CA MET A 274 -12.77 11.16 20.44
C MET A 274 -13.65 11.71 19.31
N GLU A 275 -14.66 10.96 18.86
CA GLU A 275 -15.62 11.40 17.84
C GLU A 275 -17.01 11.55 18.47
N LEU A 276 -17.56 12.76 18.41
CA LEU A 276 -18.87 13.12 18.92
C LEU A 276 -19.84 13.33 17.75
N ILE A 277 -21.11 13.05 17.99
CA ILE A 277 -22.20 13.25 17.02
C ILE A 277 -22.83 14.61 17.32
N GLU A 278 -23.06 15.41 16.28
CA GLU A 278 -23.86 16.64 16.41
C GLU A 278 -25.33 16.29 16.60
N ASN A 279 -25.91 16.68 17.73
CA ASN A 279 -27.33 16.51 18.03
C ASN A 279 -27.75 17.48 19.16
N ASN A 280 -28.10 18.71 18.77
CA ASN A 280 -28.32 19.84 19.67
C ASN A 280 -27.10 20.03 20.59
N GLY A 281 -25.91 20.04 19.98
CA GLY A 281 -24.61 20.01 20.64
C GLY A 281 -23.91 18.64 20.58
N PRO A 282 -22.61 18.58 20.95
CA PRO A 282 -21.79 17.38 20.83
C PRO A 282 -22.20 16.28 21.82
N ARG A 283 -22.46 15.07 21.32
CA ARG A 283 -22.82 13.90 22.12
C ARG A 283 -21.92 12.71 21.83
N ASN A 284 -21.65 11.89 22.84
CA ASN A 284 -20.94 10.62 22.63
C ASN A 284 -21.86 9.59 21.94
N LYS A 285 -21.33 8.41 21.63
CA LYS A 285 -22.10 7.33 20.97
C LYS A 285 -23.28 6.79 21.78
N LEU A 286 -23.33 7.07 23.09
CA LEU A 286 -24.45 6.72 23.97
C LEU A 286 -25.53 7.81 24.04
N GLY A 287 -25.38 8.91 23.28
CA GLY A 287 -26.29 10.05 23.30
C GLY A 287 -26.12 10.98 24.51
N ILE A 288 -25.08 10.76 25.33
CA ILE A 288 -24.77 11.59 26.49
C ILE A 288 -24.10 12.87 26.00
N GLY A 289 -24.61 14.03 26.46
CA GLY A 289 -24.01 15.33 26.18
C GLY A 289 -22.60 15.43 26.74
N VAL A 290 -21.68 15.97 25.94
CA VAL A 290 -20.28 16.14 26.33
C VAL A 290 -20.02 17.63 26.55
N ASP A 291 -19.83 18.02 27.81
CA ASP A 291 -19.43 19.38 28.20
C ASP A 291 -17.91 19.43 28.37
N ILE A 292 -17.22 19.98 27.37
CA ILE A 292 -15.78 20.23 27.39
C ILE A 292 -15.49 21.62 26.83
N GLU A 293 -14.28 22.12 27.09
CA GLU A 293 -13.85 23.43 26.60
C GLU A 293 -13.92 23.50 25.06
N PRO A 294 -14.62 24.50 24.47
CA PRO A 294 -14.85 24.58 23.04
C PRO A 294 -13.57 24.61 22.18
N ASP A 295 -12.46 25.10 22.71
CA ASP A 295 -11.19 25.23 21.98
C ASP A 295 -10.58 23.87 21.58
N TYR A 296 -11.04 22.78 22.19
CA TYR A 296 -10.59 21.42 21.90
C TYR A 296 -11.60 20.63 21.06
N LEU A 297 -12.67 21.29 20.59
CA LEU A 297 -13.70 20.70 19.74
C LEU A 297 -13.61 21.27 18.32
N PHE A 298 -13.39 20.38 17.36
CA PHE A 298 -13.25 20.73 15.95
C PHE A 298 -14.26 19.97 15.08
N PRO A 299 -14.85 20.61 14.05
CA PRO A 299 -15.75 19.94 13.13
C PRO A 299 -15.01 18.83 12.39
N LEU A 300 -15.57 17.62 12.40
CA LEU A 300 -14.97 16.42 11.82
C LEU A 300 -15.67 16.02 10.53
N PHE A 301 -14.90 15.96 9.44
CA PHE A 301 -15.32 15.30 8.20
C PHE A 301 -14.56 13.99 8.02
N LYS A 302 -15.28 12.88 7.91
CA LYS A 302 -14.67 11.58 7.65
C LYS A 302 -14.26 11.49 6.18
N CYS A 303 -13.34 10.58 5.88
CA CYS A 303 -12.92 10.32 4.49
C CYS A 303 -14.08 9.99 3.52
N THR A 304 -15.21 9.50 4.03
CA THR A 304 -16.46 9.27 3.28
C THR A 304 -17.24 10.55 3.01
N ASP A 305 -17.21 11.50 3.94
CA ASP A 305 -17.87 12.80 3.78
C ASP A 305 -17.12 13.62 2.72
N VAL A 306 -15.79 13.62 2.77
CA VAL A 306 -14.92 14.20 1.74
C VAL A 306 -15.20 13.58 0.37
N TYR A 307 -15.25 12.25 0.26
CA TYR A 307 -15.51 11.59 -1.02
C TYR A 307 -16.88 11.92 -1.60
N ARG A 308 -17.92 11.95 -0.74
CA ARG A 308 -19.32 12.19 -1.14
C ARG A 308 -19.69 13.67 -1.21
N ASP A 309 -18.73 14.55 -0.99
CA ASP A 309 -18.95 16.00 -0.94
C ASP A 309 -20.01 16.44 0.09
N LYS A 310 -20.01 15.79 1.26
CA LYS A 310 -20.91 16.12 2.38
C LYS A 310 -20.22 17.06 3.36
N LEU A 311 -19.91 18.26 2.89
CA LEU A 311 -19.05 19.22 3.59
C LEU A 311 -19.78 20.49 4.05
N ASP A 312 -21.05 20.66 3.65
CA ASP A 312 -21.85 21.86 3.96
C ASP A 312 -22.24 21.96 5.45
N SER A 313 -22.27 20.84 6.17
CA SER A 313 -22.55 20.83 7.60
C SER A 313 -21.76 19.77 8.36
N ALA A 314 -21.30 20.13 9.56
CA ALA A 314 -20.60 19.21 10.45
C ALA A 314 -21.63 18.33 11.19
N SER A 315 -21.73 17.06 10.79
CA SER A 315 -22.53 16.06 11.53
C SER A 315 -21.78 15.46 12.73
N ARG A 316 -20.49 15.79 12.87
CA ARG A 316 -19.58 15.22 13.87
C ARG A 316 -18.59 16.27 14.35
N TRP A 317 -18.11 16.03 15.56
CA TRP A 317 -17.02 16.78 16.17
C TRP A 317 -15.90 15.82 16.59
N MET A 318 -14.67 16.31 16.58
CA MET A 318 -13.51 15.61 17.11
C MET A 318 -12.95 16.37 18.31
N ILE A 319 -12.62 15.62 19.36
CA ILE A 319 -11.83 16.10 20.47
C ILE A 319 -10.36 16.07 20.06
N VAL A 320 -9.69 17.22 20.13
CA VAL A 320 -8.28 17.37 19.75
C VAL A 320 -7.51 17.88 20.97
N PRO A 321 -6.96 17.00 21.82
CA PRO A 321 -6.41 17.35 23.13
C PRO A 321 -5.03 18.02 23.09
N GLN A 322 -4.40 18.11 21.91
CA GLN A 322 -3.04 18.62 21.76
C GLN A 322 -2.85 19.26 20.37
N SER A 323 -1.83 20.11 20.24
CA SER A 323 -1.52 20.79 18.98
C SER A 323 -0.41 20.10 18.18
N HIS A 324 0.48 19.34 18.83
CA HIS A 324 1.55 18.56 18.19
C HIS A 324 1.65 17.17 18.82
N THR A 325 2.06 16.15 18.06
CA THR A 325 2.18 14.73 18.47
C THR A 325 3.11 14.46 19.68
N GLY A 326 3.81 15.46 20.21
CA GLY A 326 4.66 15.34 21.41
C GLY A 326 4.20 16.10 22.64
N ASP A 327 3.13 16.90 22.54
CA ASP A 327 2.68 17.72 23.67
C ASP A 327 2.24 16.85 24.85
N ASP A 328 2.53 17.33 26.06
CA ASP A 328 2.09 16.69 27.29
C ASP A 328 0.61 16.97 27.55
N THR A 329 -0.21 15.93 27.45
CA THR A 329 -1.66 16.03 27.68
C THR A 329 -2.02 16.23 29.16
N GLU A 330 -1.10 16.02 30.11
CA GLU A 330 -1.37 16.29 31.53
C GLU A 330 -1.58 17.78 31.82
N LEU A 331 -1.05 18.66 30.96
CA LEU A 331 -1.26 20.11 31.04
C LEU A 331 -2.74 20.50 30.89
N LEU A 332 -3.59 19.61 30.35
CA LEU A 332 -5.03 19.83 30.29
C LEU A 332 -5.69 19.86 31.67
N ALA A 333 -5.12 19.22 32.69
CA ALA A 333 -5.70 19.21 34.03
C ALA A 333 -5.91 20.65 34.58
N PRO A 334 -4.91 21.54 34.53
CA PRO A 334 -5.11 22.94 34.90
C PRO A 334 -5.72 23.84 33.80
N THR A 335 -5.50 23.57 32.51
CA THR A 335 -5.91 24.49 31.42
C THR A 335 -7.27 24.19 30.80
N ALA A 336 -7.73 22.94 30.88
CA ALA A 336 -8.98 22.44 30.31
C ALA A 336 -9.57 21.33 31.20
N PRO A 337 -9.95 21.66 32.45
CA PRO A 337 -10.32 20.68 33.46
C PRO A 337 -11.53 19.83 33.07
N LYS A 338 -12.47 20.34 32.27
CA LYS A 338 -13.63 19.55 31.81
C LYS A 338 -13.20 18.49 30.80
N LEU A 339 -12.36 18.85 29.82
CA LEU A 339 -11.76 17.92 28.89
C LEU A 339 -10.92 16.86 29.61
N TRP A 340 -10.05 17.28 30.53
CA TRP A 340 -9.21 16.36 31.29
C TRP A 340 -10.06 15.33 32.06
N LYS A 341 -11.14 15.80 32.71
CA LYS A 341 -12.11 14.92 33.36
C LYS A 341 -12.75 13.95 32.37
N TYR A 342 -13.23 14.43 31.22
CA TYR A 342 -13.84 13.58 30.20
C TYR A 342 -12.90 12.47 29.71
N LEU A 343 -11.64 12.81 29.41
CA LEU A 343 -10.64 11.84 28.96
C LEU A 343 -10.29 10.83 30.06
N THR A 344 -10.22 11.28 31.32
CA THR A 344 -9.96 10.43 32.48
C THR A 344 -11.11 9.46 32.74
N ASP A 345 -12.35 9.92 32.68
CA ASP A 345 -13.55 9.09 32.83
C ASP A 345 -13.63 8.01 31.73
N ASN A 346 -13.05 8.27 30.55
CA ASN A 346 -13.00 7.35 29.41
C ASN A 346 -11.64 6.65 29.25
N ALA A 347 -10.76 6.73 30.25
CA ALA A 347 -9.37 6.32 30.08
C ALA A 347 -9.21 4.83 29.77
N ALA A 348 -10.09 3.95 30.26
CA ALA A 348 -10.04 2.53 29.92
C ALA A 348 -10.04 2.27 28.40
N ALA A 349 -10.79 3.07 27.62
CA ALA A 349 -10.82 2.95 26.16
C ALA A 349 -9.54 3.50 25.50
N LEU A 350 -8.94 4.55 26.06
CA LEU A 350 -7.72 5.20 25.55
C LEU A 350 -6.46 4.41 25.93
N ASP A 351 -6.39 3.91 27.16
CA ASP A 351 -5.29 3.09 27.67
C ASP A 351 -5.29 1.69 27.00
N GLY A 352 -6.48 1.20 26.58
CA GLY A 352 -6.65 -0.07 25.88
C GLY A 352 -6.28 -0.06 24.38
N ARG A 353 -5.73 1.04 23.84
CA ARG A 353 -5.36 1.15 22.42
C ARG A 353 -4.21 0.21 22.06
N LYS A 354 -4.46 -0.68 21.10
CA LYS A 354 -3.53 -1.77 20.73
C LYS A 354 -2.33 -1.34 19.89
N SER A 355 -2.41 -0.20 19.22
CA SER A 355 -1.37 0.25 18.29
C SER A 355 -0.08 0.59 19.04
N SER A 356 1.06 0.11 18.55
CA SER A 356 2.38 0.37 19.16
C SER A 356 2.76 1.85 19.17
N ILE A 357 2.12 2.67 18.32
CA ILE A 357 2.39 4.11 18.23
C ILE A 357 2.16 4.84 19.56
N TYR A 358 1.25 4.36 20.41
CA TYR A 358 0.93 4.99 21.70
C TYR A 358 1.88 4.62 22.84
N ARG A 359 2.81 3.66 22.64
CA ARG A 359 3.77 3.28 23.68
C ARG A 359 4.72 4.43 23.98
N ASN A 360 5.00 4.68 25.26
CA ASN A 360 5.88 5.75 25.74
C ASN A 360 5.48 7.14 25.22
N ARG A 361 4.17 7.40 25.17
CA ARG A 361 3.59 8.70 24.81
C ARG A 361 2.70 9.23 25.93
N ALA A 362 2.38 10.52 25.87
CA ALA A 362 1.38 11.11 26.75
C ALA A 362 0.08 10.31 26.70
N ARG A 363 -0.55 10.10 27.85
CA ARG A 363 -1.63 9.11 28.04
C ARG A 363 -2.76 9.23 27.02
N PHE A 364 -3.20 10.46 26.74
CA PHE A 364 -4.32 10.74 25.84
C PHE A 364 -3.88 11.20 24.45
N CYS A 365 -2.65 10.84 24.04
CA CYS A 365 -2.09 11.41 22.83
C CYS A 365 -2.84 11.01 21.55
N ILE A 366 -2.75 11.89 20.55
CA ILE A 366 -3.20 11.67 19.17
C ILE A 366 -2.03 11.89 18.18
N PHE A 367 -2.15 11.29 17.00
CA PHE A 367 -1.16 11.35 15.92
C PHE A 367 -1.71 12.10 14.70
N GLY A 368 -0.83 12.62 13.85
CA GLY A 368 -1.25 13.36 12.66
C GLY A 368 -1.84 14.73 13.00
N VAL A 369 -1.32 15.36 14.07
CA VAL A 369 -1.70 16.70 14.51
C VAL A 369 -0.49 17.63 14.49
N GLY A 370 -0.71 18.88 14.07
CA GLY A 370 0.30 19.94 13.96
C GLY A 370 -0.35 21.26 13.54
N PRO A 371 0.43 22.33 13.30
CA PRO A 371 -0.12 23.62 12.86
C PRO A 371 -0.99 23.51 11.60
N TYR A 372 -0.62 22.59 10.69
CA TYR A 372 -1.39 22.26 9.48
C TYR A 372 -2.82 21.77 9.76
N THR A 373 -3.07 21.18 10.93
CA THR A 373 -4.40 20.72 11.35
C THR A 373 -5.34 21.91 11.54
N PHE A 374 -4.81 23.04 12.00
CA PHE A 374 -5.59 24.21 12.38
C PHE A 374 -5.66 25.30 11.30
N ALA A 375 -5.02 25.08 10.14
CA ALA A 375 -5.13 25.98 9.00
C ALA A 375 -6.61 26.16 8.57
N PRO A 376 -7.07 27.37 8.25
CA PRO A 376 -8.48 27.66 8.00
C PRO A 376 -9.00 26.97 6.72
N TYR A 377 -8.18 26.90 5.68
CA TYR A 377 -8.54 26.28 4.40
C TYR A 377 -7.72 25.03 4.15
N LYS A 378 -8.34 24.01 3.57
CA LYS A 378 -7.68 22.75 3.25
C LYS A 378 -8.16 22.20 1.91
N ILE A 379 -7.28 21.53 1.19
CA ILE A 379 -7.70 20.57 0.16
C ILE A 379 -7.66 19.19 0.82
N ALA A 380 -8.74 18.44 0.75
CA ALA A 380 -8.87 17.10 1.30
C ALA A 380 -9.13 16.06 0.19
N ILE A 381 -8.58 14.87 0.36
CA ILE A 381 -8.84 13.71 -0.51
C ILE A 381 -8.91 12.43 0.30
N SER A 382 -9.86 11.57 -0.05
CA SER A 382 -10.00 10.26 0.58
C SER A 382 -8.92 9.30 0.10
N GLY A 383 -8.26 8.61 1.03
CA GLY A 383 -7.31 7.55 0.70
C GLY A 383 -7.95 6.20 0.37
N PHE A 384 -9.20 5.96 0.76
CA PHE A 384 -9.87 4.65 0.62
C PHE A 384 -10.61 4.45 -0.71
N HIS A 385 -11.12 5.52 -1.30
CA HIS A 385 -11.99 5.41 -2.46
C HIS A 385 -11.17 5.27 -3.74
N LYS A 386 -11.71 4.50 -4.71
CA LYS A 386 -11.03 4.16 -5.97
C LYS A 386 -11.21 5.22 -7.06
N ILE A 387 -11.96 6.27 -6.77
CA ILE A 387 -12.07 7.45 -7.64
C ILE A 387 -11.53 8.62 -6.82
N PRO A 388 -10.43 9.25 -7.25
CA PRO A 388 -9.84 10.37 -6.52
C PRO A 388 -10.77 11.57 -6.61
N GLN A 389 -11.11 12.15 -5.46
CA GLN A 389 -11.98 13.32 -5.35
C GLN A 389 -11.29 14.33 -4.44
N PHE A 390 -10.76 15.41 -5.03
CA PHE A 390 -10.22 16.54 -4.27
C PHE A 390 -11.36 17.49 -3.91
N ARG A 391 -11.44 17.84 -2.62
CA ARG A 391 -12.40 18.80 -2.09
C ARG A 391 -11.70 19.95 -1.41
N MET A 392 -12.20 21.15 -1.66
CA MET A 392 -11.79 22.33 -0.92
C MET A 392 -12.68 22.46 0.31
N VAL A 393 -12.08 22.69 1.47
CA VAL A 393 -12.77 22.74 2.76
C VAL A 393 -12.38 24.03 3.44
N GLY A 394 -13.38 24.87 3.74
CA GLY A 394 -13.20 26.08 4.54
C GLY A 394 -13.49 25.87 6.03
N PRO A 395 -13.39 26.93 6.83
CA PRO A 395 -13.79 26.88 8.23
C PRO A 395 -15.31 26.68 8.36
N TYR A 396 -15.72 25.93 9.37
CA TYR A 396 -17.13 25.73 9.74
C TYR A 396 -17.39 26.46 11.06
N ASP A 397 -18.33 27.40 11.08
CA ASP A 397 -18.59 28.30 12.21
C ASP A 397 -17.31 28.96 12.77
N GLY A 398 -16.43 29.40 11.88
CA GLY A 398 -15.15 30.02 12.22
C GLY A 398 -14.07 29.06 12.73
N LYS A 399 -14.35 27.75 12.82
CA LYS A 399 -13.39 26.72 13.24
C LYS A 399 -12.78 25.95 12.08
N PRO A 400 -11.49 25.60 12.13
CA PRO A 400 -10.87 24.79 11.10
C PRO A 400 -11.43 23.36 11.12
N ALA A 401 -11.81 22.85 9.95
CA ALA A 401 -12.19 21.47 9.76
C ALA A 401 -11.02 20.51 10.00
N VAL A 402 -11.28 19.39 10.68
CA VAL A 402 -10.33 18.29 10.87
C VAL A 402 -10.85 17.00 10.23
N PHE A 403 -9.92 16.08 9.96
CA PHE A 403 -10.21 14.84 9.25
C PHE A 403 -9.64 13.62 9.96
N ASP A 404 -10.16 12.44 9.62
CA ASP A 404 -9.66 11.15 10.10
C ASP A 404 -8.35 10.72 9.39
N ASP A 405 -7.67 9.71 9.95
CA ASP A 405 -6.42 9.14 9.43
C ASP A 405 -6.55 8.41 8.07
N ALA A 406 -7.72 8.47 7.46
CA ALA A 406 -8.03 7.97 6.13
C ALA A 406 -8.12 9.07 5.07
N THR A 407 -8.01 10.34 5.50
CA THR A 407 -8.02 11.51 4.65
C THR A 407 -6.62 12.10 4.56
N TYR A 408 -6.21 12.50 3.36
CA TYR A 408 -5.00 13.28 3.13
C TYR A 408 -5.37 14.74 2.84
N LEU A 409 -4.50 15.67 3.25
CA LEU A 409 -4.80 17.08 3.13
C LEU A 409 -3.58 17.95 2.79
N LEU A 410 -3.86 19.13 2.20
CA LEU A 410 -2.96 20.26 2.09
C LEU A 410 -3.55 21.46 2.85
N PRO A 411 -2.79 22.11 3.74
CA PRO A 411 -3.25 23.28 4.50
C PRO A 411 -2.98 24.61 3.77
N PHE A 412 -3.85 25.59 3.94
CA PHE A 412 -3.73 26.94 3.38
C PHE A 412 -4.30 28.00 4.35
N GLU A 413 -3.60 29.13 4.43
CA GLU A 413 -4.09 30.34 5.11
C GLU A 413 -4.93 31.20 4.17
N ASP A 414 -4.55 31.27 2.90
CA ASP A 414 -5.19 32.07 1.87
C ASP A 414 -6.12 31.21 0.98
N PRO A 415 -7.42 31.56 0.86
CA PRO A 415 -8.37 30.79 0.07
C PRO A 415 -8.07 30.86 -1.44
N ALA A 416 -7.44 31.92 -1.94
CA ALA A 416 -7.08 32.02 -3.36
C ALA A 416 -6.00 31.00 -3.73
N SER A 417 -4.96 30.86 -2.89
CA SER A 417 -3.91 29.84 -3.03
C SER A 417 -4.47 28.42 -2.94
N CYS A 418 -5.44 28.20 -2.04
CA CYS A 418 -6.18 26.95 -1.95
C CYS A 418 -6.94 26.63 -3.26
N ALA A 419 -7.63 27.61 -3.83
CA ALA A 419 -8.38 27.46 -5.09
C ALA A 419 -7.46 27.18 -6.30
N VAL A 420 -6.28 27.80 -6.35
CA VAL A 420 -5.27 27.51 -7.39
C VAL A 420 -4.77 26.07 -7.28
N ALA A 421 -4.36 25.64 -6.08
CA ALA A 421 -3.91 24.27 -5.88
C ALA A 421 -5.01 23.24 -6.20
N HIS A 422 -6.27 23.52 -5.87
CA HIS A 422 -7.40 22.65 -6.22
C HIS A 422 -7.61 22.55 -7.73
N ALA A 423 -7.56 23.66 -8.46
CA ALA A 423 -7.71 23.69 -9.91
C ALA A 423 -6.57 22.96 -10.64
N LEU A 424 -5.37 22.92 -10.07
CA LEU A 424 -4.25 22.12 -10.58
C LEU A 424 -4.45 20.63 -10.30
N LEU A 425 -4.87 20.27 -9.09
CA LEU A 425 -5.08 18.88 -8.68
C LEU A 425 -6.26 18.19 -9.36
N THR A 426 -7.23 18.98 -9.84
CA THR A 426 -8.41 18.48 -10.57
C THR A 426 -8.25 18.59 -12.10
N GLY A 427 -7.14 19.15 -12.58
CA GLY A 427 -6.80 19.20 -14.00
C GLY A 427 -6.35 17.85 -14.56
N PRO A 428 -6.42 17.66 -15.89
CA PRO A 428 -6.06 16.41 -16.56
C PRO A 428 -4.61 15.98 -16.26
N GLU A 429 -3.68 16.93 -16.14
CA GLU A 429 -2.27 16.66 -15.86
C GLU A 429 -2.08 15.90 -14.54
N ALA A 430 -2.78 16.33 -13.47
CA ALA A 430 -2.72 15.67 -12.17
C ALA A 430 -3.51 14.35 -12.17
N THR A 431 -4.71 14.32 -12.77
CA THR A 431 -5.55 13.12 -12.75
C THR A 431 -4.96 11.98 -13.57
N ASP A 432 -4.33 12.29 -14.71
CA ASP A 432 -3.66 11.30 -15.55
C ASP A 432 -2.42 10.73 -14.87
N LEU A 433 -1.66 11.56 -14.15
CA LEU A 433 -0.55 11.09 -13.33
C LEU A 433 -1.03 10.18 -12.20
N ILE A 434 -2.07 10.57 -11.46
CA ILE A 434 -2.64 9.74 -10.39
C ILE A 434 -3.11 8.40 -10.96
N ALA A 435 -3.79 8.40 -12.10
CA ALA A 435 -4.26 7.17 -12.76
C ALA A 435 -3.10 6.25 -13.18
N ALA A 436 -1.97 6.81 -13.62
CA ALA A 436 -0.78 6.06 -13.98
C ALA A 436 -0.02 5.48 -12.78
N LEU A 437 -0.10 6.14 -11.62
CA LEU A 437 0.63 5.76 -10.40
C LEU A 437 -0.18 4.90 -9.42
N ALA A 438 -1.51 5.02 -9.42
CA ALA A 438 -2.37 4.41 -8.42
C ALA A 438 -2.65 2.93 -8.70
N PHE A 439 -2.40 2.09 -7.70
CA PHE A 439 -2.79 0.68 -7.72
C PHE A 439 -4.21 0.51 -7.15
N TRP A 440 -5.19 0.43 -8.05
CA TRP A 440 -6.62 0.47 -7.69
C TRP A 440 -7.15 -0.75 -6.96
N ASP A 441 -6.45 -1.87 -6.94
CA ASP A 441 -6.77 -3.03 -6.11
C ASP A 441 -6.43 -2.77 -4.63
N SER A 442 -5.34 -2.08 -4.33
CA SER A 442 -4.88 -1.78 -2.97
C SER A 442 -5.95 -1.11 -2.10
N LYS A 443 -6.10 -1.56 -0.84
CA LYS A 443 -7.08 -1.02 0.13
C LYS A 443 -7.12 0.52 0.19
N ARG A 444 -5.96 1.18 0.03
CA ARG A 444 -5.86 2.64 -0.11
C ARG A 444 -5.01 2.98 -1.35
N PRO A 445 -5.62 3.21 -2.52
CA PRO A 445 -4.86 3.43 -3.76
C PRO A 445 -4.19 4.81 -3.80
N VAL A 446 -4.85 5.82 -3.22
CA VAL A 446 -4.28 7.15 -3.05
C VAL A 446 -3.56 7.19 -1.72
N THR A 447 -2.27 7.52 -1.74
CA THR A 447 -1.44 7.59 -0.53
C THR A 447 -0.73 8.93 -0.47
N LYS A 448 -0.31 9.34 0.73
CA LYS A 448 0.55 10.52 0.91
C LYS A 448 1.80 10.45 0.02
N LYS A 449 2.42 9.27 -0.14
CA LYS A 449 3.62 9.08 -0.98
C LYS A 449 3.32 9.37 -2.45
N LEU A 450 2.19 8.87 -2.96
CA LEU A 450 1.74 9.16 -4.33
C LEU A 450 1.43 10.65 -4.49
N LEU A 451 0.68 11.24 -3.56
CA LEU A 451 0.30 12.66 -3.64
C LEU A 451 1.51 13.60 -3.58
N GLN A 452 2.55 13.24 -2.81
CA GLN A 452 3.79 14.01 -2.73
C GLN A 452 4.60 14.00 -4.04
N ARG A 453 4.28 13.10 -4.98
CA ARG A 453 4.91 13.03 -6.30
C ARG A 453 4.33 14.02 -7.33
N ILE A 454 3.21 14.66 -7.03
CA ILE A 454 2.55 15.57 -7.97
C ILE A 454 3.28 16.91 -7.97
N ASP A 455 4.10 17.18 -9.00
CA ASP A 455 4.78 18.47 -9.17
C ASP A 455 3.78 19.54 -9.66
N LEU A 456 3.13 20.18 -8.69
CA LEU A 456 2.19 21.27 -8.95
C LEU A 456 2.83 22.45 -9.68
N SER A 457 4.14 22.67 -9.55
CA SER A 457 4.83 23.74 -10.26
C SER A 457 4.98 23.39 -11.74
N ALA A 458 5.30 22.14 -12.07
CA ALA A 458 5.36 21.65 -13.44
C ALA A 458 4.00 21.72 -14.12
N ILE A 459 2.94 21.28 -13.43
CA ILE A 459 1.56 21.38 -13.91
C ILE A 459 1.19 22.84 -14.14
N ALA A 460 1.43 23.70 -13.14
CA ALA A 460 1.09 25.13 -13.24
C ALA A 460 1.77 25.79 -14.43
N ARG A 461 3.04 25.46 -14.75
CA ARG A 461 3.75 25.99 -15.92
C ARG A 461 3.18 25.50 -17.25
N ALA A 462 2.73 24.25 -17.31
CA ALA A 462 2.17 23.62 -18.50
C ALA A 462 0.72 24.06 -18.79
N THR A 463 -0.05 24.38 -17.75
CA THR A 463 -1.42 24.87 -17.89
C THR A 463 -1.44 26.31 -18.42
N ASP A 464 -2.41 26.66 -19.26
CA ASP A 464 -2.63 28.05 -19.67
C ASP A 464 -2.99 28.96 -18.45
N PRO A 465 -2.35 30.13 -18.28
CA PRO A 465 -2.59 30.99 -17.11
C PRO A 465 -4.03 31.53 -17.00
N GLU A 466 -4.68 31.82 -18.12
CA GLU A 466 -6.05 32.36 -18.14
C GLU A 466 -7.03 31.25 -17.77
N ALA A 467 -6.90 30.08 -18.39
CA ALA A 467 -7.68 28.89 -18.05
C ALA A 467 -7.50 28.49 -16.58
N LEU A 468 -6.28 28.60 -16.02
CA LEU A 468 -6.05 28.31 -14.61
C LEU A 468 -6.80 29.31 -13.70
N ARG A 469 -6.75 30.61 -14.01
CA ARG A 469 -7.49 31.64 -13.25
C ARG A 469 -8.99 31.40 -13.31
N GLU A 470 -9.54 31.11 -14.49
CA GLU A 470 -10.97 30.83 -14.66
C GLU A 470 -11.42 29.63 -13.83
N ARG A 471 -10.69 28.51 -13.90
CA ARG A 471 -11.01 27.31 -13.11
C ARG A 471 -10.92 27.58 -11.62
N SER A 472 -9.89 28.29 -11.15
CA SER A 472 -9.75 28.64 -9.74
C SER A 472 -10.86 29.58 -9.26
N ALA A 473 -11.27 30.57 -10.06
CA ALA A 473 -12.39 31.45 -9.73
C ALA A 473 -13.71 30.68 -9.65
N ALA A 474 -13.97 29.77 -10.60
CA ALA A 474 -15.15 28.92 -10.60
C ALA A 474 -15.21 28.01 -9.36
N THR A 475 -14.09 27.36 -9.00
CA THR A 475 -13.98 26.53 -7.79
C THR A 475 -14.29 27.33 -6.53
N ALA A 476 -13.73 28.53 -6.42
CA ALA A 476 -13.95 29.40 -5.26
C ALA A 476 -15.42 29.81 -5.11
N ALA A 477 -16.03 30.25 -6.21
CA ALA A 477 -17.44 30.63 -6.23
C ALA A 477 -18.34 29.46 -5.83
N ALA A 478 -18.05 28.25 -6.32
CA ALA A 478 -18.80 27.04 -5.98
C ALA A 478 -18.76 26.69 -4.47
N HIS A 479 -17.72 27.10 -3.75
CA HIS A 479 -17.57 26.86 -2.31
C HIS A 479 -17.84 28.12 -1.46
N GLY A 480 -18.45 29.15 -2.05
CA GLY A 480 -18.77 30.40 -1.34
C GLY A 480 -17.55 31.16 -0.80
N LEU A 481 -16.36 30.90 -1.33
CA LEU A 481 -15.14 31.58 -0.90
C LEU A 481 -15.00 32.92 -1.63
N LEU A 482 -14.95 34.00 -0.86
CA LEU A 482 -14.74 35.35 -1.37
C LEU A 482 -13.25 35.71 -1.27
N PHE A 483 -12.70 36.24 -2.35
CA PHE A 483 -11.36 36.84 -2.37
C PHE A 483 -11.26 37.89 -3.49
N GLU A 484 -10.27 38.76 -3.38
CA GLU A 484 -9.96 39.74 -4.42
C GLU A 484 -9.37 39.08 -5.67
N THR A 485 -9.77 39.52 -6.86
CA THR A 485 -9.20 39.05 -8.15
C THR A 485 -7.67 39.21 -8.21
N ALA A 486 -7.15 40.25 -7.57
CA ALA A 486 -5.71 40.48 -7.46
C ALA A 486 -5.00 39.37 -6.66
N SER A 487 -5.63 38.83 -5.60
CA SER A 487 -5.09 37.70 -4.83
C SER A 487 -5.00 36.45 -5.67
N LEU A 488 -6.02 36.17 -6.48
CA LEU A 488 -5.99 35.02 -7.39
C LEU A 488 -4.91 35.15 -8.46
N THR A 489 -4.73 36.34 -9.02
CA THR A 489 -3.67 36.61 -10.01
C THR A 489 -2.28 36.34 -9.41
N ARG A 490 -2.01 36.88 -8.21
CA ARG A 490 -0.76 36.64 -7.48
C ARG A 490 -0.54 35.15 -7.18
N ALA A 491 -1.59 34.44 -6.75
CA ALA A 491 -1.50 33.00 -6.46
C ALA A 491 -1.15 32.17 -7.70
N VAL A 492 -1.73 32.51 -8.86
CA VAL A 492 -1.40 31.86 -10.14
C VAL A 492 0.03 32.15 -10.56
N ASP A 493 0.47 33.41 -10.49
CA ASP A 493 1.84 33.77 -10.88
C ASP A 493 2.87 33.09 -9.96
N HIS A 494 2.60 33.06 -8.65
CA HIS A 494 3.41 32.36 -7.66
C HIS A 494 3.51 30.86 -7.96
N ALA A 495 2.38 30.18 -8.21
CA ALA A 495 2.37 28.75 -8.55
C ALA A 495 3.18 28.43 -9.81
N ARG A 496 3.24 29.36 -10.75
CA ARG A 496 4.03 29.24 -11.99
C ARG A 496 5.52 29.55 -11.81
N GLY A 497 5.95 29.93 -10.61
CA GLY A 497 7.34 30.33 -10.33
C GLY A 497 7.70 31.71 -10.90
N ARG A 498 6.71 32.54 -11.25
CA ARG A 498 6.93 33.94 -11.57
C ARG A 498 6.90 34.71 -10.24
N THR A 499 8.09 34.99 -9.70
CA THR A 499 8.20 35.97 -8.62
C THR A 499 7.86 37.34 -9.23
N LEU A 500 6.92 38.06 -8.62
CA LEU A 500 6.75 39.50 -8.85
C LEU A 500 7.91 40.28 -8.23
#